data_AF-A0A0S4LS23-F1
#
_entry.id   AF-A0A0S4LS23-F1
#
_cell.length_a   1.000
_cell.length_b   1.000
_cell.length_c   1.000
_cell.angle_alpha   90.00
_cell.angle_beta   90.00
_cell.angle_gamma   90.00
#
_symmetry.space_group_name_H-M   'P 1'
#
loop_
_entity.id
_entity.type
_entity.pdbx_description
1 polymer ?
#
loop_
_entity_poly.entity_id
_entity_poly.type
_entity_poly.pdbx_seq_one_letter_code
_entity_poly.pdbx_strand_id
1 'polypeptide(L)'
;MCNRSGLEVERRSHHRFTCRQARSAVTASLLWIWFLLFPYVLGAGTVEDAYIAGYTASSLEHEFGLRDAALEVHDGMVTVLLVAGSQVDREKLEAAIKRIPGVVRVDIRSETAEKFQQRSISDPQAGDAQKQPSGAITTAIENHTSKWMPHGLLFDPLHADLRWPRFSAAYRSFATGLDLSGGFAGNFGETFALYRNKALFGGEWELGVQAGVFSLLDFGQQSIDLVNADYRVGVVSGYRANAWSGFVRLLHQSSHLGDEFILNNPQVTRINLSFEELDMKIAYDAATWLRVYGGGGVLLRREPQIGRGTAQWGIEMTSPVTFLEGRVRPVAYGDFQANERAHWSVSRSLMAGLQLENARIGDRRLQLLFEYYFGPSPDGQFYRRMVEWYGVGLHFFY
;
A
#
# COMPACT_ATOMS: atom_id res chain seq x y z
N MET A 1 63.64 -31.13 20.61
CA MET A 1 63.57 -32.59 20.87
C MET A 1 62.51 -33.16 19.94
N CYS A 2 62.94 -33.93 18.93
CA CYS A 2 62.63 -35.37 18.75
C CYS A 2 61.14 -35.66 18.49
N ASN A 3 60.70 -36.49 17.55
CA ASN A 3 61.33 -37.31 16.51
C ASN A 3 60.16 -37.97 15.73
N ARG A 4 60.40 -38.32 14.45
CA ARG A 4 59.90 -39.51 13.71
C ARG A 4 58.39 -39.83 13.65
N SER A 5 57.71 -39.80 12.50
CA SER A 5 57.84 -40.58 11.24
C SER A 5 57.06 -41.92 11.22
N GLY A 6 56.25 -42.10 10.17
CA GLY A 6 55.71 -43.36 9.65
C GLY A 6 54.47 -43.10 8.79
N LEU A 7 54.58 -43.01 7.45
CA LEU A 7 54.32 -44.08 6.45
C LEU A 7 52.79 -44.37 6.35
N GLU A 8 52.09 -44.38 5.21
CA GLU A 8 52.45 -44.75 3.83
C GLU A 8 51.23 -44.50 2.89
N VAL A 9 51.47 -44.02 1.64
CA VAL A 9 50.88 -44.45 0.32
C VAL A 9 49.34 -44.30 0.09
N GLU A 10 48.78 -43.75 -1.01
CA GLU A 10 49.06 -43.95 -2.45
C GLU A 10 48.36 -42.92 -3.40
N ARG A 11 49.03 -42.62 -4.54
CA ARG A 11 48.57 -42.19 -5.90
C ARG A 11 47.64 -40.98 -6.12
N ARG A 12 48.14 -39.89 -6.75
CA ARG A 12 48.39 -39.61 -8.21
C ARG A 12 47.15 -39.09 -8.97
N SER A 13 47.20 -37.84 -9.42
CA SER A 13 47.19 -37.51 -10.85
C SER A 13 47.75 -36.10 -11.12
N HIS A 14 48.45 -35.98 -12.24
CA HIS A 14 49.20 -34.82 -12.71
C HIS A 14 48.29 -33.74 -13.29
N HIS A 15 48.71 -32.46 -13.23
CA HIS A 15 48.99 -31.66 -14.45
C HIS A 15 49.88 -30.45 -14.14
N ARG A 16 50.93 -30.29 -14.95
CA ARG A 16 51.97 -29.25 -14.86
C ARG A 16 51.53 -27.99 -15.62
N PHE A 17 51.79 -26.85 -15.00
CA PHE A 17 51.87 -25.54 -15.65
C PHE A 17 53.25 -25.34 -16.31
N THR A 18 53.25 -24.67 -17.47
CA THR A 18 54.28 -23.79 -18.10
C THR A 18 53.90 -23.74 -19.61
N CYS A 19 54.01 -22.67 -20.38
CA CYS A 19 54.82 -21.46 -20.32
C CYS A 19 54.15 -20.34 -21.15
N ARG A 20 54.55 -19.10 -20.87
CA ARG A 20 54.34 -17.86 -21.63
C ARG A 20 54.66 -17.99 -23.13
N GLN A 21 53.92 -17.27 -23.97
CA GLN A 21 54.54 -16.36 -24.94
C GLN A 21 53.62 -15.23 -25.40
N ALA A 22 54.22 -14.04 -25.48
CA ALA A 22 53.67 -12.74 -25.82
C ALA A 22 52.89 -12.69 -27.14
N ARG A 23 51.79 -11.92 -27.16
CA ARG A 23 51.31 -11.08 -28.28
C ARG A 23 49.95 -10.44 -27.92
N SER A 24 49.94 -9.17 -27.52
CA SER A 24 48.77 -8.26 -27.67
C SER A 24 49.01 -6.91 -26.99
N ALA A 25 49.94 -6.11 -27.51
CA ALA A 25 50.13 -4.72 -27.07
C ALA A 25 50.33 -3.78 -28.26
N VAL A 26 49.38 -3.75 -29.20
CA VAL A 26 49.28 -2.67 -30.22
C VAL A 26 47.83 -2.32 -30.59
N THR A 27 46.80 -3.11 -30.23
CA THR A 27 45.42 -2.89 -30.70
C THR A 27 44.48 -2.19 -29.70
N ALA A 28 44.99 -1.52 -28.66
CA ALA A 28 44.16 -0.80 -27.69
C ALA A 28 44.11 0.73 -27.89
N SER A 29 45.04 1.30 -28.66
CA SER A 29 45.19 2.77 -28.78
C SER A 29 44.50 3.40 -29.98
N LEU A 30 43.90 2.60 -30.88
CA LEU A 30 43.16 3.11 -32.06
C LEU A 30 41.64 3.13 -31.88
N LEU A 31 41.10 2.44 -30.87
CA LEU A 31 39.65 2.44 -30.59
C LEU A 31 39.19 3.61 -29.70
N TRP A 32 40.11 4.29 -29.01
CA TRP A 32 39.79 5.43 -28.15
C TRP A 32 39.79 6.79 -28.88
N ILE A 33 40.40 6.89 -30.06
CA ILE A 33 40.43 8.14 -30.83
C ILE A 33 39.22 8.26 -31.78
N TRP A 34 38.54 7.16 -32.11
CA TRP A 34 37.32 7.19 -32.92
C TRP A 34 36.09 7.73 -32.16
N PHE A 35 36.10 7.67 -30.82
CA PHE A 35 35.00 8.19 -29.99
C PHE A 35 35.11 9.69 -29.68
N LEU A 36 36.22 10.34 -30.03
CA LEU A 36 36.48 11.76 -29.71
C LEU A 36 36.34 12.72 -30.91
N LEU A 37 36.01 12.21 -32.11
CA LEU A 37 35.90 13.02 -33.33
C LEU A 37 34.55 12.94 -34.06
N PHE A 38 33.58 12.20 -33.53
CA PHE A 38 32.19 12.33 -33.98
C PHE A 38 31.44 13.24 -33.00
N PRO A 39 31.15 14.50 -33.34
CA PRO A 39 30.08 15.18 -32.65
C PRO A 39 28.82 14.35 -32.90
N TYR A 40 28.26 13.76 -31.85
CA TYR A 40 26.87 13.34 -31.87
C TYR A 40 26.08 14.61 -32.17
N VAL A 41 25.70 14.79 -33.43
CA VAL A 41 24.51 15.55 -33.75
C VAL A 41 23.39 14.75 -33.10
N LEU A 42 23.03 15.13 -31.87
CA LEU A 42 21.75 14.79 -31.28
C LEU A 42 20.71 15.43 -32.19
N GLY A 43 20.31 14.70 -33.24
CA GLY A 43 19.03 14.92 -33.87
C GLY A 43 18.02 14.74 -32.75
N ALA A 44 17.29 15.81 -32.40
CA ALA A 44 16.11 15.70 -31.56
C ALA A 44 15.23 14.62 -32.19
N GLY A 45 15.16 13.45 -31.55
CA GLY A 45 14.25 12.40 -31.98
C GLY A 45 12.85 12.98 -32.02
N THR A 46 12.16 12.82 -33.13
CA THR A 46 10.73 13.14 -33.23
C THR A 46 10.03 12.36 -32.11
N VAL A 47 9.47 13.07 -31.14
CA VAL A 47 8.71 12.44 -30.06
C VAL A 47 7.56 11.68 -30.70
N GLU A 48 7.45 10.38 -30.44
CA GLU A 48 6.41 9.54 -31.04
C GLU A 48 5.02 9.99 -30.57
N ASP A 49 4.04 9.98 -31.49
CA ASP A 49 2.65 10.36 -31.17
C ASP A 49 2.06 9.50 -30.04
N ALA A 50 2.55 8.28 -29.84
CA ALA A 50 2.13 7.40 -28.74
C ALA A 50 2.50 7.96 -27.37
N TYR A 51 3.67 8.60 -27.26
CA TYR A 51 4.09 9.28 -26.05
C TYR A 51 3.21 10.51 -25.78
N ILE A 52 2.94 11.30 -26.82
CA ILE A 52 2.08 12.49 -26.73
C ILE A 52 0.65 12.07 -26.33
N ALA A 53 0.11 11.00 -26.92
CA ALA A 53 -1.20 10.47 -26.62
C ALA A 53 -1.31 10.00 -25.16
N GLY A 54 -0.36 9.19 -24.69
CA GLY A 54 -0.34 8.69 -23.32
C GLY A 54 -0.19 9.81 -22.27
N TYR A 55 0.71 10.76 -22.51
CA TYR A 55 0.91 11.88 -21.58
C TYR A 55 -0.30 12.81 -21.55
N THR A 56 -0.89 13.11 -22.71
CA THR A 56 -2.09 13.96 -22.79
C THR A 56 -3.28 13.30 -22.11
N ALA A 57 -3.51 12.00 -22.33
CA ALA A 57 -4.58 11.25 -21.65
C ALA A 57 -4.41 11.30 -20.12
N SER A 58 -3.19 11.11 -19.62
CA SER A 58 -2.88 11.20 -18.19
C SER A 58 -3.10 12.60 -17.60
N SER A 59 -2.69 13.66 -18.30
CA SER A 59 -2.92 15.05 -17.87
C SER A 59 -4.41 15.40 -17.86
N LEU A 60 -5.18 14.97 -18.88
CA LEU A 60 -6.64 15.14 -18.92
C LEU A 60 -7.31 14.50 -17.69
N GLU A 61 -6.93 13.26 -17.34
CA GLU A 61 -7.51 12.55 -16.18
C GLU A 61 -7.09 13.15 -14.83
N HIS A 62 -5.79 13.37 -14.62
CA HIS A 62 -5.25 13.69 -13.29
C HIS A 62 -5.16 15.19 -12.99
N GLU A 63 -4.90 16.03 -13.98
CA GLU A 63 -4.72 17.48 -13.79
C GLU A 63 -6.03 18.26 -14.02
N PHE A 64 -6.84 17.81 -14.97
CA PHE A 64 -8.10 18.47 -15.35
C PHE A 64 -9.36 17.72 -14.90
N GLY A 65 -9.22 16.52 -14.33
CA GLY A 65 -10.35 15.72 -13.84
C GLY A 65 -11.32 15.28 -14.94
N LEU A 66 -10.88 15.32 -16.20
CA LEU A 66 -11.68 14.96 -17.37
C LEU A 66 -11.68 13.43 -17.53
N ARG A 67 -12.84 12.84 -17.26
CA ARG A 67 -13.06 11.38 -17.34
C ARG A 67 -13.87 10.94 -18.56
N ASP A 68 -14.43 11.91 -19.29
CA ASP A 68 -15.26 11.73 -20.48
C ASP A 68 -14.69 12.57 -21.63
N ALA A 69 -13.52 12.17 -22.14
CA ALA A 69 -12.89 12.82 -23.30
C ALA A 69 -12.31 11.77 -24.26
N ALA A 70 -12.33 12.08 -25.55
CA ALA A 70 -11.63 11.30 -26.56
C ALA A 70 -10.44 12.11 -27.08
N LEU A 71 -9.34 11.42 -27.34
CA LEU A 71 -8.09 12.00 -27.76
C LEU A 71 -7.68 11.40 -29.11
N GLU A 72 -7.28 12.23 -30.05
CA GLU A 72 -6.68 11.80 -31.31
C GLU A 72 -5.36 12.55 -31.49
N VAL A 73 -4.26 11.80 -31.68
CA VAL A 73 -2.92 12.38 -31.90
C VAL A 73 -2.36 11.89 -33.22
N HIS A 74 -1.90 12.84 -34.05
CA HIS A 74 -1.25 12.54 -35.33
C HIS A 74 -0.25 13.65 -35.69
N ASP A 75 1.01 13.29 -35.94
CA ASP A 75 2.12 14.18 -36.29
C ASP A 75 2.26 15.37 -35.31
N GLY A 76 2.13 15.11 -34.01
CA GLY A 76 2.15 16.13 -32.96
C GLY A 76 0.92 17.06 -32.93
N MET A 77 -0.11 16.79 -33.74
CA MET A 77 -1.42 17.45 -33.62
C MET A 77 -2.29 16.68 -32.64
N VAL A 78 -2.76 17.37 -31.60
CA VAL A 78 -3.59 16.80 -30.54
C VAL A 78 -5.02 17.33 -30.67
N THR A 79 -5.97 16.45 -30.94
CA THR A 79 -7.40 16.77 -30.95
C THR A 79 -8.06 16.20 -29.70
N VAL A 80 -8.59 17.07 -28.84
CA VAL A 80 -9.34 16.69 -27.63
C VAL A 80 -10.83 16.90 -27.87
N LEU A 81 -11.60 15.84 -27.74
CA LEU A 81 -13.06 15.86 -27.84
C LEU A 81 -13.67 15.81 -26.44
N LEU A 82 -14.35 16.90 -26.05
CA LEU A 82 -15.05 17.02 -24.77
C LEU A 82 -16.56 16.81 -24.94
N VAL A 83 -17.22 16.36 -23.89
CA VAL A 83 -18.69 16.38 -23.82
C VAL A 83 -19.17 17.83 -23.63
N ALA A 84 -20.20 18.23 -24.37
CA ALA A 84 -20.79 19.57 -24.26
C ALA A 84 -21.31 19.80 -22.83
N GLY A 85 -20.79 20.84 -22.16
CA GLY A 85 -21.10 21.16 -20.76
C GLY A 85 -19.98 20.84 -19.75
N SER A 86 -18.85 20.25 -20.18
CA SER A 86 -17.67 20.07 -19.33
C SER A 86 -17.19 21.40 -18.72
N GLN A 87 -17.14 21.46 -17.39
CA GLN A 87 -16.65 22.62 -16.62
C GLN A 87 -15.12 22.63 -16.58
N VAL A 88 -14.48 22.88 -17.73
CA VAL A 88 -13.01 22.96 -17.84
C VAL A 88 -12.60 24.26 -18.51
N ASP A 89 -11.61 24.91 -17.90
CA ASP A 89 -10.92 26.06 -18.47
C ASP A 89 -10.13 25.63 -19.71
N ARG A 90 -10.67 25.97 -20.89
CA ARG A 90 -10.11 25.58 -22.18
C ARG A 90 -8.75 26.20 -22.45
N GLU A 91 -8.51 27.43 -21.99
CA GLU A 91 -7.24 28.11 -22.20
C GLU A 91 -6.15 27.47 -21.35
N LYS A 92 -6.47 27.12 -20.11
CA LYS A 92 -5.57 26.39 -19.22
C LYS A 92 -5.27 24.99 -19.75
N LEU A 93 -6.29 24.30 -20.27
CA LEU A 93 -6.14 22.98 -20.87
C LEU A 93 -5.23 23.00 -22.10
N GLU A 94 -5.49 23.92 -23.02
CA GLU A 94 -4.67 24.10 -24.22
C GLU A 94 -3.21 24.44 -23.86
N ALA A 95 -3.01 25.33 -22.88
CA ALA A 95 -1.69 25.71 -22.41
C ALA A 95 -0.91 24.55 -21.77
N ALA A 96 -1.59 23.64 -21.07
CA ALA A 96 -0.97 22.45 -20.49
C ALA A 96 -0.55 21.45 -21.57
N ILE A 97 -1.44 21.17 -22.54
CA ILE A 97 -1.14 20.22 -23.63
C ILE A 97 0.01 20.75 -24.52
N LYS A 98 0.06 22.06 -24.80
CA LYS A 98 1.15 22.68 -25.57
C LYS A 98 2.54 22.56 -24.90
N ARG A 99 2.61 22.28 -23.59
CA ARG A 99 3.89 22.08 -22.89
C ARG A 99 4.47 20.67 -23.07
N ILE A 100 3.68 19.73 -23.60
CA ILE A 100 4.12 18.37 -23.83
C ILE A 100 5.14 18.36 -24.97
N PRO A 101 6.37 17.83 -24.77
CA PRO A 101 7.36 17.73 -25.84
C PRO A 101 6.79 16.98 -27.05
N GLY A 102 6.91 17.59 -28.24
CA GLY A 102 6.41 17.01 -29.49
C GLY A 102 5.04 17.52 -29.95
N VAL A 103 4.30 18.27 -29.11
CA VAL A 103 3.02 18.88 -29.53
C VAL A 103 3.27 20.10 -30.42
N VAL A 104 2.73 20.05 -31.64
CA VAL A 104 2.80 21.11 -32.65
C VAL A 104 1.52 21.95 -32.65
N ARG A 105 0.36 21.31 -32.42
CA ARG A 105 -0.95 21.96 -32.45
C ARG A 105 -1.94 21.27 -31.52
N VAL A 106 -2.84 22.04 -30.93
CA VAL A 106 -3.94 21.53 -30.10
C VAL A 106 -5.26 22.03 -30.69
N ASP A 107 -6.26 21.15 -30.80
CA ASP A 107 -7.62 21.46 -31.20
C ASP A 107 -8.60 20.88 -30.17
N ILE A 108 -9.43 21.74 -29.55
CA ILE A 108 -10.38 21.32 -28.52
C ILE A 108 -11.78 21.47 -29.09
N ARG A 109 -12.47 20.34 -29.24
CA ARG A 109 -13.83 20.27 -29.76
C ARG A 109 -14.81 19.86 -28.67
N SER A 110 -16.08 20.19 -28.85
CA SER A 110 -17.14 19.75 -27.95
C SER A 110 -18.30 19.17 -28.73
N GLU A 111 -18.79 18.02 -28.29
CA GLU A 111 -19.92 17.31 -28.89
C GLU A 111 -20.98 16.96 -27.85
N THR A 112 -22.25 16.88 -28.27
CA THR A 112 -23.36 16.46 -27.39
C THR A 112 -23.13 15.05 -26.86
N ALA A 113 -23.51 14.78 -25.60
CA ALA A 113 -23.33 13.48 -24.94
C ALA A 113 -23.88 12.29 -25.76
N GLU A 114 -24.98 12.49 -26.50
CA GLU A 114 -25.59 11.48 -27.38
C GLU A 114 -24.67 11.09 -28.56
N LYS A 115 -24.02 12.07 -29.20
CA LYS A 115 -23.07 11.82 -30.31
C LYS A 115 -21.75 11.22 -29.80
N PHE A 116 -21.31 11.65 -28.62
CA PHE A 116 -20.12 11.12 -27.97
C PHE A 116 -20.28 9.63 -27.64
N GLN A 117 -21.42 9.23 -27.07
CA GLN A 117 -21.73 7.82 -26.79
C GLN A 117 -21.83 6.96 -28.06
N GLN A 118 -22.42 7.46 -29.15
CA GLN A 118 -22.49 6.74 -30.43
C GLN A 118 -21.11 6.45 -31.04
N ARG A 119 -20.13 7.33 -30.81
CA ARG A 119 -18.74 7.16 -31.27
C ARG A 119 -17.96 6.18 -30.38
N SER A 120 -18.30 6.08 -29.09
CA SER A 120 -17.72 5.09 -28.17
C SER A 120 -18.28 3.67 -28.35
N ILE A 121 -19.48 3.54 -28.96
CA ILE A 121 -20.20 2.26 -29.16
C ILE A 121 -19.90 1.65 -30.55
N SER A 122 -19.31 2.39 -31.48
CA SER A 122 -18.91 1.85 -32.78
C SER A 122 -17.65 1.00 -32.62
N ASP A 123 -17.84 -0.32 -32.64
CA ASP A 123 -16.79 -1.34 -32.76
C ASP A 123 -15.86 -1.02 -33.96
N PRO A 124 -14.51 -1.10 -33.86
CA PRO A 124 -13.60 -0.69 -34.95
C PRO A 124 -13.69 -1.52 -36.25
N GLN A 125 -14.63 -2.46 -36.35
CA GLN A 125 -14.68 -3.47 -37.41
C GLN A 125 -15.97 -3.51 -38.23
N ALA A 126 -16.87 -2.52 -38.15
CA ALA A 126 -18.04 -2.51 -39.03
C ALA A 126 -18.47 -1.10 -39.46
N GLY A 127 -18.11 -0.71 -40.70
CA GLY A 127 -18.78 0.39 -41.42
C GLY A 127 -17.85 1.25 -42.26
N ASP A 128 -17.77 0.92 -43.55
CA ASP A 128 -17.33 1.72 -44.70
C ASP A 128 -16.01 2.52 -44.63
N ALA A 129 -15.05 1.99 -45.40
CA ALA A 129 -13.78 2.63 -45.72
C ALA A 129 -13.97 4.00 -46.39
N GLN A 130 -13.97 5.07 -45.59
CA GLN A 130 -13.77 6.42 -46.09
C GLN A 130 -12.79 7.19 -45.20
N LYS A 131 -11.50 7.04 -45.55
CA LYS A 131 -10.36 7.92 -45.23
C LYS A 131 -10.24 8.39 -43.76
N GLN A 132 -9.89 7.48 -42.86
CA GLN A 132 -9.06 7.84 -41.70
C GLN A 132 -7.59 7.94 -42.19
N PRO A 133 -6.84 9.02 -41.94
CA PRO A 133 -5.42 9.03 -42.25
C PRO A 133 -4.71 7.98 -41.39
N SER A 134 -4.10 7.02 -42.07
CA SER A 134 -3.27 5.96 -41.51
C SER A 134 -2.11 6.59 -40.71
N GLY A 135 -2.20 6.56 -39.38
CA GLY A 135 -1.19 7.09 -38.47
C GLY A 135 -1.74 7.74 -37.19
N ALA A 136 -3.04 8.06 -37.13
CA ALA A 136 -3.62 8.69 -35.95
C ALA A 136 -3.85 7.70 -34.79
N ILE A 137 -3.32 8.00 -33.61
CA ILE A 137 -3.58 7.26 -32.38
C ILE A 137 -4.84 7.83 -31.74
N THR A 138 -5.91 7.02 -31.73
CA THR A 138 -7.14 7.36 -31.02
C THR A 138 -7.13 6.70 -29.65
N THR A 139 -7.15 7.51 -28.59
CA THR A 139 -7.30 7.05 -27.21
C THR A 139 -8.63 7.59 -26.70
N ALA A 140 -9.64 6.72 -26.59
CA ALA A 140 -10.78 7.04 -25.74
C ALA A 140 -10.29 6.98 -24.29
N ILE A 141 -10.54 8.02 -23.49
CA ILE A 141 -10.51 7.86 -22.03
C ILE A 141 -11.72 6.99 -21.73
N GLU A 142 -11.51 5.67 -21.76
CA GLU A 142 -12.58 4.71 -21.51
C GLU A 142 -13.14 5.00 -20.12
N ASN A 143 -14.48 5.07 -20.07
CA ASN A 143 -15.27 4.98 -18.86
C ASN A 143 -15.10 3.56 -18.28
N HIS A 144 -13.88 3.15 -17.91
CA HIS A 144 -13.64 1.87 -17.28
C HIS A 144 -14.40 1.84 -15.96
N THR A 145 -15.56 1.21 -16.02
CA THR A 145 -16.50 1.06 -14.91
C THR A 145 -15.91 0.15 -13.84
N SER A 146 -14.96 -0.72 -14.19
CA SER A 146 -14.35 -1.64 -13.25
C SER A 146 -12.83 -1.77 -13.41
N LYS A 147 -12.15 -1.89 -12.28
CA LYS A 147 -10.69 -2.03 -12.16
C LYS A 147 -10.40 -3.33 -11.42
N TRP A 148 -9.61 -4.21 -12.02
CA TRP A 148 -9.05 -5.38 -11.34
C TRP A 148 -7.74 -5.01 -10.68
N MET A 149 -7.51 -5.52 -9.47
CA MET A 149 -6.30 -5.26 -8.67
C MET A 149 -5.91 -3.77 -8.64
N PRO A 150 -6.84 -2.85 -8.28
CA PRO A 150 -6.54 -1.42 -8.29
C PRO A 150 -5.46 -1.08 -7.25
N HIS A 151 -4.68 -0.04 -7.53
CA HIS A 151 -3.74 0.53 -6.57
C HIS A 151 -4.46 1.30 -5.45
N GLY A 152 -3.86 1.28 -4.26
CA GLY A 152 -4.41 1.89 -3.05
C GLY A 152 -5.74 1.26 -2.61
N LEU A 153 -6.31 1.75 -1.50
CA LEU A 153 -7.58 1.28 -0.97
C LEU A 153 -8.63 2.39 -0.91
N LEU A 154 -9.90 2.01 -0.88
CA LEU A 154 -11.00 2.95 -0.64
C LEU A 154 -11.20 3.32 0.84
N PHE A 155 -10.53 2.64 1.76
CA PHE A 155 -10.54 2.97 3.17
C PHE A 155 -9.11 2.97 3.69
N ASP A 156 -8.68 4.08 4.26
CA ASP A 156 -7.31 4.22 4.73
C ASP A 156 -7.13 3.46 6.07
N PRO A 157 -5.91 3.00 6.40
CA PRO A 157 -5.66 2.23 7.61
C PRO A 157 -6.17 2.94 8.86
N LEU A 158 -6.49 2.15 9.89
CA LEU A 158 -6.69 2.67 11.25
C LEU A 158 -5.35 2.62 11.98
N HIS A 159 -4.65 3.75 12.10
CA HIS A 159 -3.23 3.75 12.45
C HIS A 159 -2.95 3.30 13.89
N ALA A 160 -3.82 3.67 14.81
CA ALA A 160 -3.73 3.26 16.21
C ALA A 160 -4.44 1.92 16.51
N ASP A 161 -5.12 1.29 15.54
CA ASP A 161 -5.66 -0.06 15.73
C ASP A 161 -4.50 -1.06 15.72
N LEU A 162 -4.18 -1.60 16.90
CA LEU A 162 -3.10 -2.55 17.11
C LEU A 162 -3.25 -3.84 16.32
N ARG A 163 -4.46 -4.15 15.83
CA ARG A 163 -4.78 -5.36 15.08
C ARG A 163 -5.15 -5.04 13.62
N TRP A 164 -4.88 -3.83 13.15
CA TRP A 164 -4.97 -3.51 11.73
C TRP A 164 -3.79 -4.14 10.96
N PRO A 165 -4.03 -4.92 9.90
CA PRO A 165 -2.95 -5.57 9.14
C PRO A 165 -1.99 -4.56 8.53
N ARG A 166 -0.73 -4.64 8.96
CA ARG A 166 0.39 -3.80 8.54
C ARG A 166 1.70 -4.52 8.79
N PHE A 167 2.77 -4.08 8.11
CA PHE A 167 4.12 -4.46 8.48
C PHE A 167 4.63 -3.54 9.59
N SER A 168 5.00 -4.10 10.74
CA SER A 168 5.55 -3.30 11.84
C SER A 168 6.38 -4.11 12.83
N ALA A 169 7.26 -3.41 13.54
CA ALA A 169 8.04 -3.93 14.65
C ALA A 169 8.07 -2.88 15.77
N ALA A 170 7.70 -3.27 16.99
CA ALA A 170 7.66 -2.36 18.13
C ALA A 170 8.19 -3.02 19.41
N TYR A 171 8.96 -2.26 20.19
CA TYR A 171 9.31 -2.62 21.55
C TYR A 171 8.27 -2.05 22.52
N ARG A 172 7.87 -2.83 23.52
CA ARG A 172 6.84 -2.49 24.52
C ARG A 172 7.31 -2.83 25.92
N SER A 173 7.33 -1.82 26.78
CA SER A 173 7.53 -1.98 28.22
C SER A 173 6.17 -2.06 28.90
N PHE A 174 5.86 -3.22 29.48
CA PHE A 174 4.60 -3.44 30.19
C PHE A 174 4.71 -2.88 31.61
N ALA A 175 3.83 -1.93 31.92
CA ALA A 175 3.67 -1.41 33.27
C ALA A 175 2.75 -2.31 34.11
N THR A 176 1.75 -2.94 33.48
CA THR A 176 0.83 -3.86 34.16
C THR A 176 0.34 -5.00 33.24
N GLY A 177 -0.10 -6.10 33.86
CA GLY A 177 -0.91 -7.14 33.24
C GLY A 177 -0.16 -8.38 32.73
N LEU A 178 0.88 -8.19 31.91
CA LEU A 178 1.78 -9.26 31.48
C LEU A 178 3.15 -9.04 32.11
N ASP A 179 3.66 -10.05 32.80
CA ASP A 179 4.99 -10.05 33.43
C ASP A 179 6.03 -10.45 32.39
N LEU A 180 6.32 -9.53 31.47
CA LEU A 180 7.32 -9.70 30.41
C LEU A 180 8.53 -8.84 30.72
N SER A 181 9.72 -9.41 30.57
CA SER A 181 10.99 -8.71 30.75
C SER A 181 11.25 -7.64 29.68
N GLY A 182 10.61 -7.79 28.51
CA GLY A 182 10.49 -6.76 27.49
C GLY A 182 9.67 -7.29 26.31
N GLY A 183 8.54 -6.66 26.00
CA GLY A 183 7.68 -7.11 24.92
C GLY A 183 8.22 -6.67 23.56
N PHE A 184 8.29 -7.59 22.60
CA PHE A 184 8.50 -7.24 21.20
C PHE A 184 7.27 -7.64 20.39
N ALA A 185 6.65 -6.68 19.71
CA ALA A 185 5.51 -6.89 18.85
C ALA A 185 5.94 -6.87 17.38
N GLY A 186 5.81 -8.00 16.70
CA GLY A 186 6.08 -8.14 15.27
C GLY A 186 4.79 -8.42 14.51
N ASN A 187 4.41 -7.54 13.59
CA ASN A 187 3.19 -7.70 12.81
C ASN A 187 3.49 -7.74 11.32
N PHE A 188 2.82 -8.64 10.62
CA PHE A 188 2.88 -8.77 9.17
C PHE A 188 1.46 -8.90 8.65
N GLY A 189 1.09 -8.08 7.69
CA GLY A 189 -0.23 -8.17 7.11
C GLY A 189 -0.42 -7.14 6.02
N GLU A 190 -1.46 -7.36 5.22
CA GLU A 190 -1.81 -6.50 4.11
C GLU A 190 -3.31 -6.55 3.82
N THR A 191 -3.80 -5.52 3.14
CA THR A 191 -5.09 -5.50 2.48
C THR A 191 -4.90 -5.32 0.99
N PHE A 192 -5.43 -6.24 0.20
CA PHE A 192 -5.39 -6.17 -1.25
C PHE A 192 -6.79 -5.89 -1.80
N ALA A 193 -6.91 -4.81 -2.54
CA ALA A 193 -8.05 -4.58 -3.40
C ALA A 193 -7.99 -5.55 -4.58
N LEU A 194 -9.07 -6.31 -4.81
CA LEU A 194 -9.15 -7.26 -5.92
C LEU A 194 -9.98 -6.70 -7.08
N TYR A 195 -11.03 -5.95 -6.75
CA TYR A 195 -11.96 -5.39 -7.72
C TYR A 195 -12.53 -4.07 -7.21
N ARG A 196 -12.61 -3.05 -8.07
CA ARG A 196 -13.24 -1.76 -7.75
C ARG A 196 -14.15 -1.32 -8.88
N ASN A 197 -15.31 -0.77 -8.56
CA ASN A 197 -16.27 -0.26 -9.53
C ASN A 197 -17.00 0.97 -8.99
N LYS A 198 -17.64 1.73 -9.90
CA LYS A 198 -18.52 2.85 -9.55
C LYS A 198 -19.65 2.38 -8.62
N ALA A 199 -20.05 3.27 -7.73
CA ALA A 199 -21.12 3.08 -6.78
C ALA A 199 -22.09 4.26 -6.80
N LEU A 200 -23.17 4.18 -6.01
CA LEU A 200 -24.11 5.29 -5.83
C LEU A 200 -23.40 6.53 -5.25
N PHE A 201 -24.03 7.70 -5.42
CA PHE A 201 -23.56 9.00 -4.93
C PHE A 201 -22.20 9.44 -5.49
N GLY A 202 -21.85 8.97 -6.69
CA GLY A 202 -20.57 9.27 -7.33
C GLY A 202 -19.37 8.64 -6.63
N GLY A 203 -19.61 7.66 -5.74
CA GLY A 203 -18.57 6.93 -5.04
C GLY A 203 -18.01 5.77 -5.85
N GLU A 204 -17.05 5.08 -5.25
CA GLU A 204 -16.56 3.77 -5.68
C GLU A 204 -16.81 2.76 -4.57
N TRP A 205 -16.99 1.49 -4.96
CA TRP A 205 -16.94 0.36 -4.05
C TRP A 205 -15.84 -0.59 -4.47
N GLU A 206 -15.32 -1.34 -3.52
CA GLU A 206 -14.19 -2.24 -3.70
C GLU A 206 -14.40 -3.54 -2.96
N LEU A 207 -14.06 -4.67 -3.57
CA LEU A 207 -13.91 -5.96 -2.92
C LEU A 207 -12.42 -6.24 -2.73
N GLY A 208 -12.05 -6.65 -1.53
CA GLY A 208 -10.68 -6.98 -1.17
C GLY A 208 -10.57 -8.13 -0.19
N VAL A 209 -9.33 -8.55 0.00
CA VAL A 209 -8.94 -9.51 1.04
C VAL A 209 -7.98 -8.84 1.99
N GLN A 210 -8.07 -9.21 3.26
CA GLN A 210 -7.21 -8.69 4.30
C GLN A 210 -6.68 -9.87 5.11
N ALA A 211 -5.37 -9.90 5.37
CA ALA A 211 -4.77 -10.95 6.18
C ALA A 211 -3.59 -10.41 6.98
N GLY A 212 -3.36 -10.98 8.16
CA GLY A 212 -2.17 -10.66 8.94
C GLY A 212 -1.96 -11.58 10.14
N VAL A 213 -0.73 -11.55 10.65
CA VAL A 213 -0.30 -12.18 11.90
C VAL A 213 0.23 -11.11 12.84
N PHE A 214 -0.17 -11.19 14.11
CA PHE A 214 0.21 -10.27 15.16
C PHE A 214 0.89 -11.07 16.26
N SER A 215 2.20 -10.92 16.40
CA SER A 215 3.01 -11.67 17.35
C SER A 215 3.48 -10.80 18.50
N LEU A 216 3.50 -11.38 19.70
CA LEU A 216 4.12 -10.81 20.89
C LEU A 216 5.17 -11.79 21.39
N LEU A 217 6.39 -11.32 21.59
CA LEU A 217 7.53 -12.09 22.08
C LEU A 217 8.05 -11.49 23.39
N ASP A 218 8.62 -12.31 24.28
CA ASP A 218 9.34 -11.88 25.48
C ASP A 218 10.85 -11.82 25.20
N PHE A 219 11.36 -10.62 24.97
CA PHE A 219 12.71 -10.39 24.47
C PHE A 219 13.81 -10.58 25.51
N GLY A 220 13.50 -10.57 26.80
CA GLY A 220 14.52 -10.78 27.85
C GLY A 220 14.70 -12.24 28.27
N GLN A 221 13.99 -13.18 27.65
CA GLN A 221 14.27 -14.62 27.80
C GLN A 221 15.42 -15.07 26.89
N GLN A 222 16.11 -16.14 27.27
CA GLN A 222 17.24 -16.68 26.50
C GLN A 222 16.84 -17.10 25.07
N SER A 223 15.60 -17.54 24.86
CA SER A 223 15.10 -18.00 23.56
C SER A 223 14.21 -16.98 22.83
N ILE A 224 13.99 -15.79 23.40
CA ILE A 224 13.02 -14.80 22.88
C ILE A 224 11.66 -15.48 22.66
N ASP A 225 11.04 -15.91 23.76
CA ASP A 225 9.88 -16.78 23.73
C ASP A 225 8.71 -16.14 22.97
N LEU A 226 8.09 -16.88 22.06
CA LEU A 226 6.84 -16.45 21.45
C LEU A 226 5.73 -16.54 22.52
N VAL A 227 5.17 -15.39 22.89
CA VAL A 227 4.09 -15.33 23.88
C VAL A 227 2.75 -15.62 23.21
N ASN A 228 2.39 -14.88 22.16
CA ASN A 228 1.10 -15.05 21.47
C ASN A 228 1.25 -14.73 19.99
N ALA A 229 0.52 -15.45 19.15
CA ALA A 229 0.33 -15.14 17.74
C ALA A 229 -1.16 -15.16 17.39
N ASP A 230 -1.70 -14.01 16.97
CA ASP A 230 -3.06 -13.91 16.43
C ASP A 230 -3.01 -13.88 14.91
N TYR A 231 -3.75 -14.78 14.27
CA TYR A 231 -3.90 -14.85 12.82
C TYR A 231 -5.27 -14.29 12.45
N ARG A 232 -5.30 -13.35 11.51
CA ARG A 232 -6.52 -12.68 11.05
C ARG A 232 -6.60 -12.82 9.53
N VAL A 233 -7.76 -13.21 9.02
CA VAL A 233 -8.06 -13.25 7.57
C VAL A 233 -9.50 -12.83 7.34
N GLY A 234 -9.75 -12.02 6.32
CA GLY A 234 -11.09 -11.54 6.04
C GLY A 234 -11.31 -11.12 4.59
N VAL A 235 -12.58 -11.09 4.22
CA VAL A 235 -13.06 -10.48 2.99
C VAL A 235 -13.65 -9.13 3.38
N VAL A 236 -13.23 -8.07 2.70
CA VAL A 236 -13.61 -6.70 2.99
C VAL A 236 -14.25 -6.07 1.76
N SER A 237 -15.34 -5.33 1.97
CA SER A 237 -15.92 -4.46 0.96
C SER A 237 -15.77 -3.01 1.41
N GLY A 238 -14.97 -2.24 0.70
CA GLY A 238 -14.71 -0.82 0.96
C GLY A 238 -15.61 0.08 0.10
N TYR A 239 -15.89 1.28 0.57
CA TYR A 239 -16.62 2.31 -0.15
C TYR A 239 -16.03 3.68 0.14
N ARG A 240 -15.96 4.55 -0.86
CA ARG A 240 -15.55 5.95 -0.70
C ARG A 240 -16.35 6.86 -1.62
N ALA A 241 -16.84 7.96 -1.06
CA ALA A 241 -17.47 9.05 -1.79
C ALA A 241 -17.12 10.38 -1.11
N ASN A 242 -16.34 11.21 -1.80
CA ASN A 242 -15.84 12.48 -1.26
C ASN A 242 -15.11 12.26 0.09
N ALA A 243 -15.46 13.04 1.12
CA ALA A 243 -14.89 12.94 2.47
C ALA A 243 -15.42 11.75 3.30
N TRP A 244 -16.32 10.94 2.75
CA TRP A 244 -16.84 9.75 3.43
C TRP A 244 -16.17 8.50 2.89
N SER A 245 -15.72 7.64 3.80
CA SER A 245 -15.27 6.28 3.49
C SER A 245 -15.81 5.30 4.51
N GLY A 246 -15.89 4.03 4.14
CA GLY A 246 -16.31 2.99 5.06
C GLY A 246 -16.00 1.61 4.53
N PHE A 247 -16.17 0.61 5.37
CA PHE A 247 -16.09 -0.78 4.95
C PHE A 247 -17.05 -1.65 5.74
N VAL A 248 -17.40 -2.79 5.13
CA VAL A 248 -17.96 -3.97 5.82
C VAL A 248 -16.99 -5.12 5.63
N ARG A 249 -16.71 -5.89 6.67
CA ARG A 249 -15.75 -7.00 6.61
C ARG A 249 -16.29 -8.22 7.36
N LEU A 250 -16.08 -9.38 6.76
CA LEU A 250 -16.21 -10.67 7.42
C LEU A 250 -14.80 -11.18 7.72
N LEU A 251 -14.48 -11.32 8.99
CA LEU A 251 -13.15 -11.64 9.48
C LEU A 251 -13.18 -12.94 10.26
N HIS A 252 -12.20 -13.82 10.05
CA HIS A 252 -11.84 -14.90 10.95
C HIS A 252 -10.57 -14.53 11.72
N GLN A 253 -10.56 -14.82 13.02
CA GLN A 253 -9.39 -14.74 13.87
C GLN A 253 -9.17 -16.06 14.62
N SER A 254 -7.92 -16.49 14.72
CA SER A 254 -7.47 -17.53 15.64
C SER A 254 -6.25 -17.07 16.44
N SER A 255 -6.11 -17.56 17.67
CA SER A 255 -5.02 -17.20 18.56
C SER A 255 -4.27 -18.44 19.05
N HIS A 256 -2.95 -18.34 19.04
CA HIS A 256 -2.05 -19.43 19.41
C HIS A 256 -1.02 -18.92 20.42
N LEU A 257 -0.92 -19.62 21.54
CA LEU A 257 0.11 -19.42 22.55
C LEU A 257 1.40 -20.10 22.06
N GLY A 258 2.55 -19.44 22.18
CA GLY A 258 3.82 -20.05 21.78
C GLY A 258 4.22 -21.18 22.73
N ASP A 259 4.94 -22.15 22.19
CA ASP A 259 5.33 -23.36 22.90
C ASP A 259 6.44 -23.09 23.92
N GLU A 260 7.42 -22.23 23.62
CA GLU A 260 8.44 -21.85 24.61
C GLU A 260 7.80 -21.17 25.82
N PHE A 261 6.82 -20.29 25.58
CA PHE A 261 6.09 -19.64 26.66
C PHE A 261 5.33 -20.64 27.54
N ILE A 262 4.70 -21.68 26.96
CA ILE A 262 4.02 -22.73 27.73
C ILE A 262 5.03 -23.52 28.58
N LEU A 263 6.17 -23.90 28.00
CA LEU A 263 7.20 -24.66 28.69
C LEU A 263 7.78 -23.89 29.89
N ASN A 264 7.96 -22.58 29.73
CA ASN A 264 8.46 -21.71 30.80
C ASN A 264 7.38 -21.24 31.78
N ASN A 265 6.09 -21.44 31.46
CA ASN A 265 4.96 -21.01 32.29
C ASN A 265 3.91 -22.13 32.45
N PRO A 266 4.22 -23.24 33.15
CA PRO A 266 3.33 -24.39 33.27
C PRO A 266 1.99 -24.07 33.97
N GLN A 267 1.90 -22.96 34.69
CA GLN A 267 0.67 -22.46 35.30
C GLN A 267 -0.31 -21.84 34.30
N VAL A 268 0.12 -21.53 33.07
CA VAL A 268 -0.73 -20.91 32.05
C VAL A 268 -1.57 -21.98 31.35
N THR A 269 -2.89 -21.85 31.45
CA THR A 269 -3.81 -22.69 30.67
C THR A 269 -4.09 -22.06 29.32
N ARG A 270 -3.80 -22.80 28.24
CA ARG A 270 -4.11 -22.37 26.87
C ARG A 270 -5.61 -22.19 26.70
N ILE A 271 -6.00 -21.09 26.05
CA ILE A 271 -7.37 -20.82 25.64
C ILE A 271 -7.42 -20.94 24.12
N ASN A 272 -8.34 -21.74 23.60
CA ASN A 272 -8.56 -21.83 22.15
C ASN A 272 -9.44 -20.66 21.69
N LEU A 273 -8.89 -19.44 21.65
CA LEU A 273 -9.63 -18.29 21.16
C LEU A 273 -9.69 -18.32 19.62
N SER A 274 -10.89 -18.47 19.09
CA SER A 274 -11.16 -18.33 17.66
C SER A 274 -12.56 -17.79 17.43
N PHE A 275 -12.71 -16.87 16.49
CA PHE A 275 -14.02 -16.29 16.18
C PHE A 275 -14.10 -15.79 14.75
N GLU A 276 -15.33 -15.67 14.27
CA GLU A 276 -15.70 -14.97 13.05
C GLU A 276 -16.48 -13.71 13.44
N GLU A 277 -16.10 -12.58 12.89
CA GLU A 277 -16.71 -11.27 13.15
C GLU A 277 -17.23 -10.67 11.84
N LEU A 278 -18.48 -10.19 11.86
CA LEU A 278 -18.98 -9.27 10.84
C LEU A 278 -18.92 -7.86 11.41
N ASP A 279 -18.18 -6.97 10.76
CA ASP A 279 -17.96 -5.63 11.25
C ASP A 279 -18.07 -4.54 10.18
N MET A 280 -18.47 -3.34 10.61
CA MET A 280 -18.67 -2.19 9.73
C MET A 280 -18.15 -0.92 10.38
N LYS A 281 -17.30 -0.19 9.65
CA LYS A 281 -16.72 1.09 10.07
C LYS A 281 -17.01 2.16 9.02
N ILE A 282 -17.21 3.39 9.49
CA ILE A 282 -17.36 4.59 8.67
C ILE A 282 -16.35 5.62 9.17
N ALA A 283 -15.76 6.36 8.24
CA ALA A 283 -14.85 7.46 8.50
C ALA A 283 -15.30 8.72 7.75
N TYR A 284 -14.95 9.86 8.33
CA TYR A 284 -15.19 11.18 7.79
C TYR A 284 -13.91 12.03 7.86
N ASP A 285 -13.49 12.52 6.70
CA ASP A 285 -12.35 13.41 6.54
C ASP A 285 -12.80 14.85 6.81
N ALA A 286 -12.85 15.23 8.08
CA ALA A 286 -13.31 16.54 8.54
C ALA A 286 -12.41 17.69 8.04
N ALA A 287 -11.14 17.40 7.80
CA ALA A 287 -10.19 18.29 7.12
C ALA A 287 -9.09 17.45 6.45
N THR A 288 -8.25 18.08 5.63
CA THR A 288 -7.08 17.43 5.01
C THR A 288 -6.05 16.90 6.03
N TRP A 289 -6.15 17.35 7.28
CA TRP A 289 -5.27 16.97 8.39
C TRP A 289 -6.00 16.21 9.51
N LEU A 290 -7.32 16.00 9.41
CA LEU A 290 -8.16 15.43 10.47
C LEU A 290 -9.17 14.43 9.89
N ARG A 291 -9.07 13.18 10.35
CA ARG A 291 -10.04 12.12 10.07
C ARG A 291 -10.61 11.59 11.39
N VAL A 292 -11.91 11.34 11.41
CA VAL A 292 -12.59 10.66 12.52
C VAL A 292 -13.29 9.42 11.99
N TYR A 293 -13.37 8.37 12.79
CA TYR A 293 -14.04 7.14 12.40
C TYR A 293 -14.77 6.48 13.56
N GLY A 294 -15.74 5.65 13.22
CA GLY A 294 -16.55 4.92 14.18
C GLY A 294 -17.25 3.74 13.53
N GLY A 295 -17.59 2.74 14.34
CA GLY A 295 -18.26 1.54 13.87
C GLY A 295 -18.43 0.50 14.96
N GLY A 296 -18.92 -0.65 14.54
CA GLY A 296 -19.12 -1.79 15.43
C GLY A 296 -19.11 -3.10 14.68
N GLY A 297 -19.41 -4.16 15.40
CA GLY A 297 -19.41 -5.51 14.86
C GLY A 297 -20.07 -6.50 15.80
N VAL A 298 -20.22 -7.72 15.29
CA VAL A 298 -20.80 -8.83 16.03
C VAL A 298 -20.04 -10.11 15.74
N LEU A 299 -19.65 -10.82 16.81
CA LEU A 299 -19.11 -12.17 16.67
C LEU A 299 -20.22 -13.14 16.25
N LEU A 300 -20.02 -13.80 15.11
CA LEU A 300 -20.93 -14.79 14.53
C LEU A 300 -20.72 -16.15 15.19
N ARG A 301 -19.55 -16.76 14.96
CA ARG A 301 -19.08 -17.97 15.64
C ARG A 301 -17.90 -17.58 16.54
N ARG A 302 -17.76 -18.31 17.65
CA ARG A 302 -16.77 -18.04 18.69
C ARG A 302 -16.49 -19.30 19.51
N GLU A 303 -15.24 -19.45 19.88
CA GLU A 303 -14.73 -20.38 20.86
C GLU A 303 -13.71 -19.59 21.71
N PRO A 304 -13.84 -19.55 23.04
CA PRO A 304 -14.98 -19.99 23.84
C PRO A 304 -16.23 -19.11 23.66
N GLN A 305 -17.33 -19.48 24.33
CA GLN A 305 -18.56 -18.68 24.34
C GLN A 305 -18.36 -17.37 25.11
N ILE A 306 -18.01 -16.30 24.38
CA ILE A 306 -17.76 -14.94 24.87
C ILE A 306 -18.83 -13.94 24.38
N GLY A 307 -18.85 -12.73 24.96
CA GLY A 307 -19.72 -11.64 24.48
C GLY A 307 -19.46 -11.30 22.99
N ARG A 308 -20.51 -10.88 22.28
CA ARG A 308 -20.49 -10.76 20.81
C ARG A 308 -20.28 -9.34 20.32
N GLY A 309 -20.80 -8.35 21.04
CA GLY A 309 -20.81 -6.97 20.58
C GLY A 309 -19.42 -6.35 20.59
N THR A 310 -19.09 -5.63 19.53
CA THR A 310 -17.86 -4.83 19.41
C THR A 310 -18.21 -3.41 18.98
N ALA A 311 -17.47 -2.44 19.51
CA ALA A 311 -17.55 -1.03 19.13
C ALA A 311 -16.12 -0.47 19.02
N GLN A 312 -15.90 0.38 18.02
CA GLN A 312 -14.60 1.00 17.77
C GLN A 312 -14.80 2.42 17.25
N TRP A 313 -13.98 3.36 17.72
CA TRP A 313 -13.95 4.74 17.21
C TRP A 313 -12.56 5.33 17.39
N GLY A 314 -12.27 6.38 16.64
CA GLY A 314 -10.97 7.00 16.71
C GLY A 314 -10.85 8.30 15.93
N ILE A 315 -9.67 8.87 16.05
CA ILE A 315 -9.28 10.16 15.50
C ILE A 315 -7.85 10.05 14.97
N GLU A 316 -7.62 10.62 13.79
CA GLU A 316 -6.33 10.63 13.14
C GLU A 316 -5.98 12.06 12.73
N MET A 317 -4.78 12.48 13.10
CA MET A 317 -4.25 13.80 12.83
C MET A 317 -2.93 13.67 12.09
N THR A 318 -2.88 14.26 10.90
CA THR A 318 -1.70 14.30 10.06
C THR A 318 -1.34 15.77 9.85
N SER A 319 -0.18 16.20 10.36
CA SER A 319 0.22 17.61 10.31
C SER A 319 0.13 18.16 8.88
N PRO A 320 -0.51 19.31 8.62
CA PRO A 320 -0.52 19.91 7.28
C PRO A 320 0.88 20.40 6.88
N VAL A 321 1.74 20.69 7.86
CA VAL A 321 3.10 21.18 7.67
C VAL A 321 4.10 20.04 7.82
N THR A 322 5.11 20.06 6.96
CA THR A 322 6.27 19.18 7.01
C THR A 322 7.51 19.91 7.53
N PHE A 323 8.44 19.16 8.09
CA PHE A 323 9.72 19.61 8.62
C PHE A 323 10.85 19.00 7.80
N LEU A 324 12.08 19.47 8.06
CA LEU A 324 13.30 18.99 7.40
C LEU A 324 13.18 19.02 5.87
N GLU A 325 12.89 20.19 5.31
CA GLU A 325 12.71 20.41 3.86
C GLU A 325 11.65 19.50 3.23
N GLY A 326 10.57 19.23 3.95
CA GLY A 326 9.48 18.40 3.44
C GLY A 326 9.62 16.90 3.68
N ARG A 327 10.70 16.45 4.33
CA ARG A 327 11.00 15.02 4.47
C ARG A 327 10.24 14.34 5.59
N VAL A 328 9.79 15.09 6.59
CA VAL A 328 9.17 14.52 7.80
C VAL A 328 7.86 15.21 8.13
N ARG A 329 6.86 14.43 8.49
CA ARG A 329 5.54 14.91 8.87
C ARG A 329 5.14 14.38 10.25
N PRO A 330 4.83 15.25 11.22
CA PRO A 330 4.27 14.80 12.49
C PRO A 330 2.88 14.22 12.32
N VAL A 331 2.61 13.17 13.08
CA VAL A 331 1.34 12.46 13.07
C VAL A 331 0.93 12.08 14.49
N ALA A 332 -0.38 12.00 14.74
CA ALA A 332 -0.95 11.57 16.01
C ALA A 332 -2.30 10.88 15.79
N TYR A 333 -2.50 9.76 16.48
CA TYR A 333 -3.61 8.83 16.26
C TYR A 333 -4.16 8.35 17.60
N GLY A 334 -5.48 8.19 17.67
CA GLY A 334 -6.16 7.55 18.78
C GLY A 334 -7.17 6.54 18.26
N ASP A 335 -7.13 5.32 18.81
CA ASP A 335 -8.09 4.25 18.59
C ASP A 335 -8.63 3.76 19.93
N PHE A 336 -9.95 3.59 19.99
CA PHE A 336 -10.67 3.19 21.18
C PHE A 336 -11.58 2.03 20.83
N GLN A 337 -11.51 0.95 21.60
CA GLN A 337 -12.36 -0.22 21.38
C GLN A 337 -13.06 -0.64 22.66
N ALA A 338 -14.33 -1.01 22.56
CA ALA A 338 -15.09 -1.58 23.65
C ALA A 338 -15.78 -2.85 23.17
N ASN A 339 -15.64 -3.93 23.93
CA ASN A 339 -16.13 -5.24 23.52
C ASN A 339 -16.91 -5.90 24.66
N GLU A 340 -18.01 -6.56 24.33
CA GLU A 340 -18.82 -7.31 25.31
C GLU A 340 -18.00 -8.44 25.97
N ARG A 341 -17.07 -9.08 25.23
CA ARG A 341 -16.13 -10.09 25.77
C ARG A 341 -15.23 -9.58 26.91
N ALA A 342 -15.10 -8.27 27.05
CA ALA A 342 -14.35 -7.59 28.10
C ALA A 342 -15.26 -6.66 28.93
N HIS A 343 -16.55 -6.98 29.01
CA HIS A 343 -17.55 -6.22 29.78
C HIS A 343 -17.60 -4.73 29.40
N TRP A 344 -17.42 -4.42 28.10
CA TRP A 344 -17.42 -3.07 27.57
C TRP A 344 -16.36 -2.14 28.17
N SER A 345 -15.32 -2.71 28.77
CA SER A 345 -14.13 -1.94 29.15
C SER A 345 -13.48 -1.35 27.91
N VAL A 346 -13.25 -0.04 27.95
CA VAL A 346 -12.66 0.70 26.84
C VAL A 346 -11.15 0.51 26.85
N SER A 347 -10.61 -0.06 25.77
CA SER A 347 -9.19 0.02 25.45
C SER A 347 -8.87 1.35 24.78
N ARG A 348 -7.67 1.85 25.02
CA ARG A 348 -7.15 3.09 24.48
C ARG A 348 -5.81 2.78 23.84
N SER A 349 -5.67 3.00 22.55
CA SER A 349 -4.38 3.01 21.87
C SER A 349 -4.10 4.40 21.35
N LEU A 350 -3.01 4.99 21.80
CA LEU A 350 -2.54 6.29 21.34
C LEU A 350 -1.20 6.10 20.66
N MET A 351 -1.03 6.69 19.48
CA MET A 351 0.24 6.68 18.77
C MET A 351 0.59 8.08 18.28
N ALA A 352 1.83 8.50 18.43
CA ALA A 352 2.30 9.78 17.90
C ALA A 352 3.77 9.71 17.51
N GLY A 353 4.14 10.44 16.47
CA GLY A 353 5.52 10.44 16.01
C GLY A 353 5.69 11.08 14.64
N LEU A 354 6.55 10.47 13.83
CA LEU A 354 7.06 11.05 12.60
C LEU A 354 6.88 10.10 11.42
N GLN A 355 6.17 10.57 10.39
CA GLN A 355 6.14 9.95 9.08
C GLN A 355 7.30 10.46 8.22
N LEU A 356 8.01 9.54 7.57
CA LEU A 356 9.05 9.84 6.61
C LEU A 356 8.45 9.87 5.20
N GLU A 357 8.37 11.05 4.59
CA GLU A 357 7.66 11.24 3.31
C GLU A 357 8.33 10.52 2.13
N ASN A 358 9.66 10.36 2.19
CA ASN A 358 10.48 9.77 1.13
C ASN A 358 10.90 8.32 1.40
N ALA A 359 10.74 7.81 2.62
CA ALA A 359 11.07 6.43 2.94
C ALA A 359 9.85 5.54 2.65
N ARG A 360 9.79 5.05 1.40
CA ARG A 360 8.67 4.25 0.90
C ARG A 360 9.09 2.86 0.45
N ILE A 361 8.21 1.88 0.70
CA ILE A 361 8.31 0.52 0.15
C ILE A 361 6.99 0.24 -0.57
N GLY A 362 7.01 0.31 -1.90
CA GLY A 362 5.77 0.40 -2.69
C GLY A 362 5.00 1.66 -2.32
N ASP A 363 3.69 1.53 -2.09
CA ASP A 363 2.83 2.64 -1.66
C ASP A 363 2.97 2.96 -0.15
N ARG A 364 3.68 2.10 0.60
CA ARG A 364 3.75 2.20 2.07
C ARG A 364 4.80 3.21 2.52
N ARG A 365 4.43 4.08 3.47
CA ARG A 365 5.32 5.03 4.13
C ARG A 365 5.77 4.52 5.48
N LEU A 366 7.05 4.75 5.79
CA LEU A 366 7.61 4.46 7.10
C LEU A 366 7.23 5.54 8.11
N GLN A 367 6.72 5.09 9.26
CA GLN A 367 6.48 5.92 10.44
C GLN A 367 7.25 5.39 11.64
N LEU A 368 7.89 6.29 12.38
CA LEU A 368 8.43 6.04 13.71
C LEU A 368 7.44 6.60 14.73
N LEU A 369 6.82 5.73 15.53
CA LEU A 369 5.76 6.09 16.45
C LEU A 369 6.12 5.70 17.88
N PHE A 370 5.83 6.60 18.82
CA PHE A 370 5.64 6.26 20.22
C PHE A 370 4.22 5.74 20.39
N GLU A 371 4.09 4.67 21.16
CA GLU A 371 2.84 3.96 21.39
C GLU A 371 2.51 3.99 22.90
N TYR A 372 1.25 4.25 23.24
CA TYR A 372 0.70 4.04 24.57
C TYR A 372 -0.56 3.19 24.46
N TYR A 373 -0.71 2.25 25.40
CA TYR A 373 -1.92 1.44 25.48
C TYR A 373 -2.37 1.21 26.91
N PHE A 374 -3.69 1.26 27.11
CA PHE A 374 -4.33 0.85 28.35
C PHE A 374 -5.70 0.24 28.09
N GLY A 375 -5.91 -1.00 28.57
CA GLY A 375 -7.20 -1.68 28.49
C GLY A 375 -7.10 -3.21 28.47
N PRO A 376 -8.19 -3.92 28.12
CA PRO A 376 -8.18 -5.36 27.95
C PRO A 376 -7.19 -5.79 26.86
N SER A 377 -6.36 -6.79 27.12
CA SER A 377 -5.26 -7.16 26.23
C SER A 377 -5.72 -7.35 24.78
N PRO A 378 -5.01 -6.75 23.81
CA PRO A 378 -5.30 -6.97 22.40
C PRO A 378 -4.81 -8.35 21.93
N ASP A 379 -3.98 -9.04 22.71
CA ASP A 379 -3.45 -10.37 22.44
C ASP A 379 -4.45 -11.45 22.83
N GLY A 380 -4.85 -12.26 21.84
CA GLY A 380 -6.01 -13.13 21.96
C GLY A 380 -5.96 -14.13 23.11
N GLN A 381 -4.82 -14.76 23.41
CA GLN A 381 -4.70 -15.64 24.59
C GLN A 381 -5.00 -14.90 25.92
N PHE A 382 -4.78 -13.58 25.98
CA PHE A 382 -4.86 -12.78 27.20
C PHE A 382 -6.02 -11.79 27.19
N TYR A 383 -6.99 -11.92 26.29
CA TYR A 383 -8.07 -10.95 26.03
C TYR A 383 -8.88 -10.47 27.27
N ARG A 384 -8.82 -11.20 28.40
CA ARG A 384 -9.46 -10.83 29.67
C ARG A 384 -8.57 -10.03 30.62
N ARG A 385 -7.25 -10.01 30.41
CA ARG A 385 -6.30 -9.32 31.28
C ARG A 385 -6.30 -7.84 30.93
N MET A 386 -6.34 -6.97 31.94
CA MET A 386 -6.00 -5.57 31.73
C MET A 386 -4.49 -5.45 31.59
N VAL A 387 -4.04 -4.67 30.61
CA VAL A 387 -2.63 -4.39 30.36
C VAL A 387 -2.43 -2.90 30.17
N GLU A 388 -1.25 -2.43 30.56
CA GLU A 388 -0.76 -1.09 30.29
C GLU A 388 0.66 -1.20 29.79
N TRP A 389 0.99 -0.50 28.71
CA TRP A 389 2.35 -0.47 28.20
C TRP A 389 2.66 0.82 27.44
N TYR A 390 3.96 1.11 27.36
CA TYR A 390 4.54 2.17 26.55
C TYR A 390 5.47 1.53 25.53
N GLY A 391 5.52 2.06 24.31
CA GLY A 391 6.30 1.48 23.24
C GLY A 391 6.85 2.48 22.25
N VAL A 392 7.75 1.97 21.42
CA VAL A 392 8.27 2.66 20.24
C VAL A 392 8.38 1.65 19.10
N GLY A 393 7.91 2.03 17.93
CA GLY A 393 7.82 1.12 16.79
C GLY A 393 8.02 1.78 15.45
N LEU A 394 8.45 0.95 14.50
CA LEU A 394 8.47 1.25 13.07
C LEU A 394 7.24 0.62 12.43
N HIS A 395 6.50 1.42 11.68
CA HIS A 395 5.24 1.03 11.05
C HIS A 395 5.24 1.41 9.58
N PHE A 396 4.72 0.52 8.74
CA PHE A 396 4.54 0.78 7.32
C PHE A 396 3.04 0.80 7.01
N PHE A 397 2.55 1.97 6.62
CA PHE A 397 1.16 2.22 6.25
C PHE A 397 1.04 2.62 4.79
N TYR A 398 0.05 2.10 4.09
CA TYR A 398 -0.25 2.40 2.68
C TYR A 398 -1.00 3.72 2.49
#